data_AF-A0A1G0LGW1-F1
#
_entry.id   AF-A0A1G0LGW1-F1
#
_cell.length_a   1.000
_cell.length_b   1.000
_cell.length_c   1.000
_cell.angle_alpha   90.00
_cell.angle_beta   90.00
_cell.angle_gamma   90.00
#
_symmetry.space_group_name_H-M   'P 1'
#
loop_
_entity.id
_entity.type
_entity.pdbx_description
1 polymer ?
#
loop_
_entity_poly.entity_id
_entity_poly.type
_entity_poly.pdbx_seq_one_letter_code
_entity_poly.pdbx_strand_id
1 'polypeptide(L)'
;MNNKFYGTNKQPAFSYLEFGSIDMCKGKKHVWDFRMHQQAYDWLMHARYSNDLITYIKLCERVGVASISEIAGEYREGIHHPDDFLVNYGKLCALAVMSGAMGKASFFELGQTLFGCIEGMEFCQKVIRAMDLEFPYLSLENVHWRGVDISDFFNRLAVLMHARYDVEASDVLKAELPADVFFAKGVTLLYAIREPLQLCDTLNYGKLSLFDYSFAMDGPQEMTLGTGKQIVYLAYDDCKKQLEESGKQLYVRRSRSNYDASSNRIFVDGVYGDERHCRKYIELDTRIRTAVEARIDADGYSTVLFNGSSFGMDDWAHLADYVDATRTQTK
;
A
#
# COMPACT_ATOMS: atom_id res chain seq x y z
N MET A 1 2.24 -16.45 -30.06
CA MET A 1 2.02 -15.49 -28.97
C MET A 1 3.03 -15.80 -27.88
N ASN A 2 3.95 -14.90 -27.58
CA ASN A 2 4.86 -15.06 -26.45
C ASN A 2 4.02 -14.90 -25.18
N ASN A 3 3.65 -16.00 -24.52
CA ASN A 3 3.00 -15.98 -23.22
C ASN A 3 4.01 -15.45 -22.18
N LYS A 4 4.14 -14.13 -22.09
CA LYS A 4 4.82 -13.47 -20.97
C LYS A 4 4.01 -13.80 -19.72
N PHE A 5 4.50 -14.71 -18.90
CA PHE A 5 3.88 -15.03 -17.62
C PHE A 5 4.46 -14.10 -16.56
N TYR A 6 3.71 -13.09 -16.12
CA TYR A 6 4.20 -12.13 -15.12
C TYR A 6 5.59 -11.52 -15.45
N GLY A 7 5.94 -11.43 -16.74
CA GLY A 7 7.24 -10.94 -17.20
C GLY A 7 8.43 -11.91 -17.13
N THR A 8 8.27 -13.21 -16.87
CA THR A 8 9.40 -14.17 -16.78
C THR A 8 9.32 -15.33 -17.81
N ASN A 9 10.50 -15.89 -18.17
CA ASN A 9 10.67 -16.93 -19.21
C ASN A 9 10.99 -18.35 -18.67
N LYS A 10 11.11 -18.56 -17.35
CA LYS A 10 11.40 -19.88 -16.73
C LYS A 10 10.58 -20.07 -15.45
N GLN A 11 10.00 -21.25 -15.23
CA GLN A 11 9.15 -21.52 -14.05
C GLN A 11 9.65 -22.70 -13.21
N PRO A 12 10.03 -22.47 -11.94
CA PRO A 12 10.09 -23.50 -10.91
C PRO A 12 8.74 -23.73 -10.19
N ALA A 13 7.73 -22.85 -10.38
CA ALA A 13 6.40 -22.95 -9.77
C ALA A 13 5.32 -22.25 -10.63
N PHE A 14 4.05 -22.65 -10.49
CA PHE A 14 2.89 -22.02 -11.13
C PHE A 14 1.71 -21.85 -10.16
N SER A 15 0.92 -20.79 -10.36
CA SER A 15 -0.33 -20.54 -9.62
C SER A 15 -1.51 -21.30 -10.22
N TYR A 16 -2.44 -21.77 -9.39
CA TYR A 16 -3.73 -22.32 -9.82
C TYR A 16 -4.87 -21.88 -8.89
N LEU A 17 -6.10 -21.86 -9.43
CA LEU A 17 -7.33 -21.56 -8.70
C LEU A 17 -8.35 -22.64 -9.05
N GLU A 18 -8.91 -23.27 -8.02
CA GLU A 18 -9.89 -24.34 -8.17
C GLU A 18 -11.20 -23.93 -7.47
N PHE A 19 -12.32 -24.10 -8.18
CA PHE A 19 -13.66 -23.89 -7.63
C PHE A 19 -14.42 -25.21 -7.62
N GLY A 20 -14.96 -25.58 -6.48
CA GLY A 20 -15.48 -26.92 -6.25
C GLY A 20 -16.16 -27.09 -4.89
N SER A 21 -16.45 -28.34 -4.53
CA SER A 21 -16.96 -28.74 -3.22
C SER A 21 -16.34 -30.06 -2.77
N ILE A 22 -16.39 -30.31 -1.46
CA ILE A 22 -16.00 -31.60 -0.86
C ILE A 22 -17.23 -32.15 -0.13
N ASP A 23 -17.73 -33.29 -0.58
CA ASP A 23 -18.74 -34.07 0.16
C ASP A 23 -18.03 -34.78 1.31
N MET A 24 -18.17 -34.23 2.52
CA MET A 24 -17.51 -34.74 3.74
C MET A 24 -18.02 -36.13 4.14
N CYS A 25 -19.26 -36.48 3.79
CA CYS A 25 -19.84 -37.78 4.11
C CYS A 25 -19.31 -38.89 3.20
N LYS A 26 -19.08 -38.56 1.92
CA LYS A 26 -18.56 -39.51 0.92
C LYS A 26 -17.05 -39.42 0.69
N GLY A 27 -16.39 -38.45 1.31
CA GLY A 27 -14.98 -38.13 1.06
C GLY A 27 -14.71 -37.76 -0.41
N LYS A 28 -15.71 -37.22 -1.13
CA LYS A 28 -15.63 -37.02 -2.58
C LYS A 28 -15.46 -35.54 -2.91
N LYS A 29 -14.35 -35.24 -3.59
CA LYS A 29 -14.07 -33.91 -4.14
C LYS A 29 -14.73 -33.76 -5.51
N HIS A 30 -15.38 -32.62 -5.72
CA HIS A 30 -15.98 -32.21 -6.98
C HIS A 30 -15.36 -30.88 -7.42
N VAL A 31 -14.83 -30.82 -8.63
CA VAL A 31 -14.24 -29.62 -9.22
C VAL A 31 -15.13 -29.16 -10.37
N TRP A 32 -15.57 -27.91 -10.33
CA TRP A 32 -16.40 -27.28 -11.36
C TRP A 32 -15.59 -26.37 -12.28
N ASP A 33 -14.55 -25.70 -11.75
CA ASP A 33 -13.63 -24.92 -12.57
C ASP A 33 -12.20 -25.04 -12.04
N PHE A 34 -11.24 -24.90 -12.96
CA PHE A 34 -9.82 -24.92 -12.71
C PHE A 34 -9.12 -23.94 -13.64
N ARG A 35 -8.46 -22.94 -13.06
CA ARG A 35 -7.65 -21.96 -13.78
C ARG A 35 -6.20 -22.08 -13.33
N MET A 36 -5.30 -21.71 -14.23
CA MET A 36 -3.87 -21.62 -13.94
C MET A 36 -3.36 -20.23 -14.27
N HIS A 37 -2.13 -19.97 -13.82
CA HIS A 37 -1.34 -18.84 -14.26
C HIS A 37 -1.99 -17.47 -13.94
N GLN A 38 -1.88 -16.51 -14.85
CA GLN A 38 -2.36 -15.13 -14.69
C GLN A 38 -3.85 -15.10 -14.38
N GLN A 39 -4.66 -15.90 -15.08
CA GLN A 39 -6.10 -15.95 -14.87
C GLN A 39 -6.47 -16.43 -13.46
N ALA A 40 -5.74 -17.41 -12.92
CA ALA A 40 -5.96 -17.88 -11.55
C ALA A 40 -5.70 -16.78 -10.52
N TYR A 41 -4.62 -16.03 -10.70
CA TYR A 41 -4.29 -14.90 -9.83
C TYR A 41 -5.27 -13.75 -9.98
N ASP A 42 -5.59 -13.33 -11.21
CA ASP A 42 -6.50 -12.22 -11.48
C ASP A 42 -7.85 -12.48 -10.82
N TRP A 43 -8.38 -13.70 -10.96
CA TRP A 43 -9.66 -14.06 -10.37
C TRP A 43 -9.62 -14.13 -8.84
N LEU A 44 -8.56 -14.69 -8.26
CA LEU A 44 -8.38 -14.73 -6.82
C LEU A 44 -8.28 -13.31 -6.23
N MET A 45 -7.43 -12.48 -6.82
CA MET A 45 -7.19 -11.12 -6.35
C MET A 45 -8.41 -10.24 -6.57
N HIS A 46 -9.17 -10.44 -7.65
CA HIS A 46 -10.40 -9.71 -7.92
C HIS A 46 -11.46 -9.97 -6.88
N ALA A 47 -11.65 -11.23 -6.48
CA ALA A 47 -12.58 -11.56 -5.41
C ALA A 47 -12.19 -10.86 -4.09
N ARG A 48 -10.89 -10.83 -3.77
CA ARG A 48 -10.38 -10.13 -2.57
C ARG A 48 -10.63 -8.62 -2.65
N TYR A 49 -10.19 -7.96 -3.71
CA TYR A 49 -10.32 -6.51 -3.85
C TYR A 49 -11.78 -6.05 -3.97
N SER A 50 -12.63 -6.82 -4.65
CA SER A 50 -14.06 -6.52 -4.72
C SER A 50 -14.72 -6.61 -3.35
N ASN A 51 -14.31 -7.57 -2.52
CA ASN A 51 -14.81 -7.70 -1.17
C ASN A 51 -14.41 -6.48 -0.32
N ASP A 52 -13.14 -6.07 -0.35
CA ASP A 52 -12.68 -4.89 0.39
C ASP A 52 -13.41 -3.62 -0.06
N LEU A 53 -13.55 -3.42 -1.38
CA LEU A 53 -14.30 -2.31 -1.97
C LEU A 53 -15.74 -2.23 -1.45
N ILE A 54 -16.48 -3.35 -1.54
CA ILE A 54 -17.88 -3.40 -1.09
C ILE A 54 -17.99 -3.19 0.42
N THR A 55 -17.04 -3.73 1.19
CA THR A 55 -16.97 -3.50 2.64
C THR A 55 -16.77 -2.02 2.93
N TYR A 56 -15.83 -1.33 2.26
CA TYR A 56 -15.65 0.11 2.46
C TYR A 56 -16.90 0.92 2.11
N ILE A 57 -17.60 0.60 1.01
CA ILE A 57 -18.85 1.27 0.65
C ILE A 57 -19.89 1.12 1.76
N LYS A 58 -20.09 -0.09 2.29
CA LYS A 58 -21.01 -0.36 3.41
C LYS A 58 -20.59 0.42 4.66
N LEU A 59 -19.32 0.37 5.04
CA LEU A 59 -18.81 1.09 6.20
C LEU A 59 -19.02 2.61 6.05
N CYS A 60 -18.78 3.14 4.85
CA CYS A 60 -19.03 4.54 4.51
C CYS A 60 -20.50 4.95 4.72
N GLU A 61 -21.47 4.07 4.50
CA GLU A 61 -22.90 4.33 4.74
C GLU A 61 -23.25 4.29 6.23
N ARG A 62 -22.48 3.55 7.03
CA ARG A 62 -22.72 3.38 8.47
C ARG A 62 -22.06 4.45 9.35
N VAL A 63 -21.02 5.12 8.87
CA VAL A 63 -20.37 6.21 9.63
C VAL A 63 -21.39 7.30 9.97
N GLY A 64 -21.51 7.64 11.26
CA GLY A 64 -22.48 8.60 11.78
C GLY A 64 -23.86 8.02 12.12
N VAL A 65 -24.09 6.74 11.79
CA VAL A 65 -25.32 5.99 12.12
C VAL A 65 -25.03 4.90 13.15
N ALA A 66 -23.97 4.13 12.93
CA ALA A 66 -23.53 3.06 13.81
C ALA A 66 -22.49 3.54 14.83
N SER A 67 -22.36 2.81 15.93
CA SER A 67 -21.26 3.04 16.87
C SER A 67 -19.90 2.69 16.24
N ILE A 68 -18.83 3.29 16.74
CA ILE A 68 -17.47 3.00 16.24
C ILE A 68 -17.08 1.53 16.45
N SER A 69 -17.60 0.92 17.52
CA SER A 69 -17.43 -0.50 17.84
C SER A 69 -17.99 -1.41 16.74
N GLU A 70 -19.21 -1.15 16.29
CA GLU A 70 -19.83 -1.92 15.21
C GLU A 70 -19.10 -1.75 13.89
N ILE A 71 -18.67 -0.51 13.58
CA ILE A 71 -17.88 -0.20 12.38
C ILE A 71 -16.54 -0.95 12.43
N ALA A 72 -15.85 -0.96 13.58
CA ALA A 72 -14.60 -1.68 13.77
C ALA A 72 -14.78 -3.20 13.65
N GLY A 73 -15.88 -3.75 14.17
CA GLY A 73 -16.23 -5.17 14.04
C GLY A 73 -16.42 -5.57 12.58
N GLU A 74 -17.23 -4.82 11.83
CA GLU A 74 -17.45 -5.09 10.41
C GLU A 74 -16.20 -4.89 9.55
N TYR A 75 -15.38 -3.88 9.88
CA TYR A 75 -14.08 -3.69 9.23
C TYR A 75 -13.19 -4.92 9.42
N ARG A 76 -13.09 -5.45 10.65
CA ARG A 76 -12.26 -6.63 10.96
C ARG A 76 -12.73 -7.88 10.22
N GLU A 77 -14.05 -8.06 10.10
CA GLU A 77 -14.62 -9.23 9.43
C GLU A 77 -14.53 -9.12 7.90
N GLY A 78 -14.66 -7.90 7.38
CA GLY A 78 -14.84 -7.64 5.95
C GLY A 78 -13.59 -7.21 5.19
N ILE A 79 -12.56 -6.66 5.84
CA ILE A 79 -11.34 -6.17 5.17
C ILE A 79 -10.22 -7.21 5.28
N HIS A 80 -9.58 -7.51 4.15
CA HIS A 80 -8.56 -8.56 4.08
C HIS A 80 -7.32 -8.30 4.94
N HIS A 81 -6.81 -7.07 4.94
CA HIS A 81 -5.58 -6.71 5.65
C HIS A 81 -5.88 -5.80 6.85
N PRO A 82 -5.48 -6.16 8.09
CA PRO A 82 -5.82 -5.38 9.27
C PRO A 82 -5.31 -3.94 9.19
N ASP A 83 -4.08 -3.74 8.67
CA ASP A 83 -3.48 -2.41 8.56
C ASP A 83 -4.00 -1.55 7.39
N ASP A 84 -4.97 -2.01 6.59
CA ASP A 84 -5.33 -1.28 5.35
C ASP A 84 -5.91 0.12 5.64
N PHE A 85 -6.61 0.29 6.77
CA PHE A 85 -7.05 1.59 7.27
C PHE A 85 -5.85 2.52 7.50
N LEU A 86 -4.80 2.04 8.16
CA LEU A 86 -3.59 2.84 8.43
C LEU A 86 -2.91 3.28 7.14
N VAL A 87 -2.84 2.37 6.16
CA VAL A 87 -2.24 2.61 4.85
C VAL A 87 -3.04 3.64 4.06
N ASN A 88 -4.36 3.45 3.94
CA ASN A 88 -5.24 4.38 3.23
C ASN A 88 -5.29 5.75 3.90
N TYR A 89 -5.29 5.79 5.22
CA TYR A 89 -5.14 7.02 5.97
C TYR A 89 -3.82 7.75 5.65
N GLY A 90 -2.69 7.04 5.56
CA GLY A 90 -1.41 7.64 5.22
C GLY A 90 -1.44 8.28 3.83
N LYS A 91 -2.01 7.58 2.84
CA LYS A 91 -2.24 8.10 1.48
C LYS A 91 -3.10 9.38 1.50
N LEU A 92 -4.16 9.40 2.30
CA LEU A 92 -5.04 10.55 2.47
C LEU A 92 -4.28 11.76 3.06
N CYS A 93 -3.48 11.56 4.10
CA CYS A 93 -2.64 12.62 4.69
C CYS A 93 -1.63 13.17 3.68
N ALA A 94 -0.97 12.31 2.91
CA ALA A 94 -0.04 12.74 1.87
C ALA A 94 -0.76 13.59 0.80
N LEU A 95 -1.91 13.13 0.30
CA LEU A 95 -2.70 13.90 -0.65
C LEU A 95 -3.12 15.26 -0.08
N ALA A 96 -3.47 15.31 1.20
CA ALA A 96 -3.94 16.53 1.81
C ALA A 96 -2.84 17.57 2.00
N VAL A 97 -1.62 17.12 2.32
CA VAL A 97 -0.41 17.98 2.32
C VAL A 97 -0.12 18.54 0.93
N MET A 98 -0.30 17.72 -0.10
CA MET A 98 0.06 18.10 -1.47
C MET A 98 -1.00 18.92 -2.19
N SER A 99 -2.28 18.78 -1.83
CA SER A 99 -3.40 19.50 -2.45
C SER A 99 -3.46 20.99 -2.10
N GLY A 100 -2.55 21.49 -1.25
CA GLY A 100 -2.56 22.86 -0.71
C GLY A 100 -2.14 23.98 -1.67
N ALA A 101 -1.96 23.74 -2.97
CA ALA A 101 -1.61 24.75 -3.97
C ALA A 101 -2.49 24.62 -5.21
N MET A 102 -2.96 25.76 -5.73
CA MET A 102 -3.89 25.89 -6.87
C MET A 102 -3.64 24.83 -7.97
N GLY A 103 -4.58 23.89 -8.12
CA GLY A 103 -4.51 22.83 -9.11
C GLY A 103 -5.28 21.58 -8.71
N LYS A 104 -5.48 20.68 -9.68
CA LYS A 104 -6.01 19.34 -9.44
C LYS A 104 -4.88 18.47 -8.88
N ALA A 105 -5.01 17.96 -7.65
CA ALA A 105 -4.00 17.07 -7.08
C ALA A 105 -3.93 15.76 -7.87
N SER A 106 -2.77 15.12 -7.88
CA SER A 106 -2.52 13.87 -8.61
C SER A 106 -1.98 12.77 -7.70
N PHE A 107 -2.53 11.57 -7.87
CA PHE A 107 -2.11 10.36 -7.16
C PHE A 107 -1.66 9.32 -8.17
N PHE A 108 -0.47 8.77 -7.98
CA PHE A 108 0.06 7.69 -8.80
C PHE A 108 0.31 6.45 -7.95
N GLU A 109 -0.19 5.32 -8.41
CA GLU A 109 0.00 4.04 -7.77
C GLU A 109 0.77 3.07 -8.66
N LEU A 110 1.84 2.49 -8.12
CA LEU A 110 2.52 1.35 -8.73
C LEU A 110 2.01 0.05 -8.07
N GLY A 111 1.28 -0.71 -8.87
CA GLY A 111 0.37 -1.78 -8.46
C GLY A 111 -1.08 -1.31 -8.59
N GLN A 112 -2.02 -2.24 -8.66
CA GLN A 112 -3.44 -1.90 -8.55
C GLN A 112 -4.04 -2.24 -7.22
N THR A 113 -3.77 -1.33 -6.30
CA THR A 113 -4.51 -1.14 -5.07
C THR A 113 -5.51 0.03 -5.21
N LEU A 114 -5.69 0.64 -6.40
CA LEU A 114 -6.73 1.67 -6.61
C LEU A 114 -8.11 1.14 -6.21
N PHE A 115 -8.35 -0.16 -6.42
CA PHE A 115 -9.47 -0.88 -5.84
C PHE A 115 -9.41 -0.87 -4.32
N GLY A 116 -10.36 -0.17 -3.69
CA GLY A 116 -10.43 -0.04 -2.25
C GLY A 116 -9.49 1.04 -1.69
N CYS A 117 -8.54 1.58 -2.47
CA CYS A 117 -7.75 2.73 -2.04
C CYS A 117 -8.60 4.00 -2.00
N ILE A 118 -9.36 4.29 -3.07
CA ILE A 118 -10.19 5.50 -3.12
C ILE A 118 -11.27 5.43 -2.04
N GLU A 119 -12.02 4.33 -1.97
CA GLU A 119 -13.08 4.11 -0.98
C GLU A 119 -12.54 3.97 0.44
N GLY A 120 -11.35 3.39 0.61
CA GLY A 120 -10.65 3.35 1.88
C GLY A 120 -10.30 4.76 2.38
N MET A 121 -9.84 5.65 1.49
CA MET A 121 -9.62 7.05 1.83
C MET A 121 -10.92 7.83 2.07
N GLU A 122 -11.98 7.55 1.32
CA GLU A 122 -13.31 8.10 1.62
C GLU A 122 -13.78 7.69 3.02
N PHE A 123 -13.61 6.41 3.37
CA PHE A 123 -13.94 5.88 4.67
C PHE A 123 -13.12 6.57 5.77
N CYS A 124 -11.81 6.73 5.59
CA CYS A 124 -10.97 7.49 6.51
C CYS A 124 -11.49 8.94 6.68
N GLN A 125 -11.80 9.66 5.60
CA GLN A 125 -12.35 11.02 5.70
C GLN A 125 -13.67 11.06 6.47
N LYS A 126 -14.56 10.09 6.25
CA LYS A 126 -15.83 10.02 6.97
C LYS A 126 -15.63 9.76 8.46
N VAL A 127 -14.74 8.84 8.83
CA VAL A 127 -14.40 8.56 10.24
C VAL A 127 -13.85 9.82 10.92
N ILE A 128 -12.90 10.50 10.29
CA ILE A 128 -12.31 11.75 10.81
C ILE A 128 -13.38 12.83 10.98
N ARG A 129 -14.31 12.99 10.02
CA ARG A 129 -15.45 13.92 10.13
C ARG A 129 -16.39 13.58 11.28
N ALA A 130 -16.74 12.31 11.42
CA ALA A 130 -17.65 11.86 12.48
C ALA A 130 -17.06 12.07 13.88
N MET A 131 -15.74 12.12 13.99
CA MET A 131 -15.01 12.44 15.23
C MET A 131 -14.77 13.94 15.46
N ASP A 132 -15.27 14.80 14.56
CA ASP A 132 -15.09 16.25 14.59
C ASP A 132 -13.62 16.68 14.69
N LEU A 133 -12.76 16.00 13.91
CA LEU A 133 -11.33 16.31 13.87
C LEU A 133 -11.03 17.31 12.74
N GLU A 134 -10.19 18.30 13.05
CA GLU A 134 -9.75 19.30 12.08
C GLU A 134 -8.77 18.71 11.07
N PHE A 135 -9.26 18.45 9.86
CA PHE A 135 -8.49 17.86 8.77
C PHE A 135 -8.63 18.69 7.48
N PRO A 136 -7.57 18.85 6.68
CA PRO A 136 -7.65 19.42 5.34
C PRO A 136 -8.41 18.49 4.38
N TYR A 137 -9.74 18.52 4.45
CA TYR A 137 -10.60 17.63 3.67
C TYR A 137 -10.47 17.85 2.16
N LEU A 138 -10.49 16.73 1.44
CA LEU A 138 -10.32 16.67 0.00
C LEU A 138 -11.61 16.22 -0.68
N SER A 139 -11.83 16.74 -1.89
CA SER A 139 -12.73 16.14 -2.85
C SER A 139 -11.95 15.12 -3.68
N LEU A 140 -12.11 13.83 -3.37
CA LEU A 140 -11.38 12.75 -4.05
C LEU A 140 -11.79 12.59 -5.52
N GLU A 141 -13.00 13.00 -5.88
CA GLU A 141 -13.47 13.11 -7.28
C GLU A 141 -12.62 14.10 -8.09
N ASN A 142 -12.06 15.11 -7.42
CA ASN A 142 -11.16 16.11 -8.01
C ASN A 142 -9.68 15.70 -7.95
N VAL A 143 -9.33 14.47 -7.62
CA VAL A 143 -7.96 13.97 -7.76
C VAL A 143 -7.81 13.30 -9.13
N HIS A 144 -6.68 13.51 -9.80
CA HIS A 144 -6.32 12.75 -10.99
C HIS A 144 -5.57 11.49 -10.56
N TRP A 145 -6.23 10.34 -10.69
CA TRP A 145 -5.76 9.04 -10.25
C TRP A 145 -5.07 8.31 -11.39
N ARG A 146 -3.86 7.83 -11.14
CA ARG A 146 -3.10 7.01 -12.09
C ARG A 146 -2.73 5.70 -11.41
N GLY A 147 -2.96 4.58 -12.08
CA GLY A 147 -2.56 3.26 -11.60
C GLY A 147 -1.79 2.50 -12.66
N VAL A 148 -0.75 1.77 -12.25
CA VAL A 148 -0.03 0.85 -13.13
C VAL A 148 -0.05 -0.54 -12.54
N ASP A 149 -0.67 -1.49 -13.22
CA ASP A 149 -0.59 -2.91 -12.86
C ASP A 149 -0.22 -3.75 -14.06
N ILE A 150 0.51 -4.83 -13.82
CA ILE A 150 0.88 -5.78 -14.85
C ILE A 150 -0.32 -6.56 -15.44
N SER A 151 -1.48 -6.54 -14.78
CA SER A 151 -2.70 -7.19 -15.20
C SER A 151 -3.60 -6.24 -16.00
N ASP A 152 -3.77 -6.51 -17.29
CA ASP A 152 -4.74 -5.81 -18.14
C ASP A 152 -6.18 -5.90 -17.59
N PHE A 153 -6.51 -7.03 -16.96
CA PHE A 153 -7.81 -7.23 -16.33
C PHE A 153 -8.08 -6.22 -15.22
N PHE A 154 -7.13 -6.03 -14.30
CA PHE A 154 -7.28 -5.02 -13.25
C PHE A 154 -7.25 -3.60 -13.81
N ASN A 155 -6.39 -3.34 -14.82
CA ASN A 155 -6.33 -2.01 -15.44
C ASN A 155 -7.68 -1.60 -16.02
N ARG A 156 -8.33 -2.52 -16.73
CA ARG A 156 -9.64 -2.25 -17.31
C ARG A 156 -10.71 -2.06 -16.25
N LEU A 157 -10.71 -2.92 -15.23
CA LEU A 157 -11.70 -2.84 -14.16
C LEU A 157 -11.56 -1.57 -13.31
N ALA A 158 -10.34 -1.07 -13.09
CA ALA A 158 -10.11 0.11 -12.25
C ALA A 158 -10.82 1.33 -12.84
N VAL A 159 -10.72 1.51 -14.16
CA VAL A 159 -11.43 2.59 -14.88
C VAL A 159 -12.94 2.41 -14.85
N LEU A 160 -13.44 1.17 -15.01
CA LEU A 160 -14.87 0.89 -15.06
C LEU A 160 -15.56 1.09 -13.70
N MET A 161 -14.94 0.63 -12.61
CA MET A 161 -15.53 0.69 -11.26
C MET A 161 -15.53 2.10 -10.68
N HIS A 162 -14.57 2.93 -11.09
CA HIS A 162 -14.39 4.28 -10.57
C HIS A 162 -14.78 5.35 -11.59
N ALA A 163 -15.82 5.10 -12.41
CA ALA A 163 -16.23 5.98 -13.51
C ALA A 163 -16.63 7.41 -13.10
N ARG A 164 -16.87 7.66 -11.80
CA ARG A 164 -17.10 9.01 -11.25
C ARG A 164 -15.82 9.79 -10.96
N TYR A 165 -14.68 9.11 -10.92
CA TYR A 165 -13.37 9.66 -10.65
C TYR A 165 -12.61 9.84 -11.96
N ASP A 166 -11.61 10.72 -11.95
CA ASP A 166 -10.68 10.87 -13.06
C ASP A 166 -9.55 9.85 -12.93
N VAL A 167 -9.72 8.68 -13.54
CA VAL A 167 -8.82 7.53 -13.42
C VAL A 167 -8.18 7.18 -14.77
N GLU A 168 -6.85 7.12 -14.80
CA GLU A 168 -6.05 6.49 -15.85
C GLU A 168 -5.40 5.21 -15.31
N ALA A 169 -5.43 4.14 -16.09
CA ALA A 169 -4.76 2.89 -15.76
C ALA A 169 -3.96 2.36 -16.96
N SER A 170 -2.81 1.73 -16.72
CA SER A 170 -2.00 1.13 -17.79
C SER A 170 -1.13 -0.03 -17.30
N ASP A 171 -0.68 -0.88 -18.22
CA ASP A 171 0.24 -1.99 -17.96
C ASP A 171 1.72 -1.63 -18.16
N VAL A 172 1.99 -0.36 -18.49
CA VAL A 172 3.32 0.16 -18.75
C VAL A 172 3.60 1.34 -17.82
N LEU A 173 4.70 1.25 -17.08
CA LEU A 173 5.21 2.37 -16.31
C LEU A 173 5.75 3.44 -17.27
N LYS A 174 5.00 4.55 -17.43
CA LYS A 174 5.40 5.68 -18.28
C LYS A 174 6.29 6.64 -17.47
N ALA A 175 7.54 6.82 -17.89
CA ALA A 175 8.53 7.61 -17.17
C ALA A 175 8.25 9.12 -17.07
N GLU A 176 7.31 9.66 -17.86
CA GLU A 176 7.13 11.11 -18.05
C GLU A 176 6.03 11.74 -17.17
N LEU A 177 5.42 11.00 -16.25
CA LEU A 177 4.20 11.46 -15.56
C LEU A 177 4.44 11.68 -14.06
N PRO A 178 5.05 12.82 -13.66
CA PRO A 178 5.14 13.17 -12.25
C PRO A 178 3.75 13.31 -11.63
N ALA A 179 3.64 12.92 -10.37
CA ALA A 179 2.46 13.02 -9.53
C ALA A 179 2.78 13.75 -8.24
N ASP A 180 1.76 14.30 -7.60
CA ASP A 180 1.92 14.93 -6.30
C ASP A 180 2.20 13.89 -5.22
N VAL A 181 1.46 12.77 -5.26
CA VAL A 181 1.67 11.62 -4.40
C VAL A 181 1.95 10.38 -5.23
N PHE A 182 3.02 9.65 -4.89
CA PHE A 182 3.29 8.30 -5.38
C PHE A 182 3.05 7.29 -4.25
N PHE A 183 2.45 6.14 -4.55
CA PHE A 183 2.33 5.03 -3.62
C PHE A 183 2.71 3.69 -4.26
N ALA A 184 3.40 2.84 -3.50
CA ALA A 184 3.60 1.44 -3.87
C ALA A 184 3.69 0.53 -2.64
N LYS A 185 3.00 -0.62 -2.66
CA LYS A 185 3.26 -1.70 -1.69
C LYS A 185 4.56 -2.40 -2.04
N GLY A 186 5.29 -2.89 -1.04
CA GLY A 186 6.63 -3.46 -1.21
C GLY A 186 6.65 -4.69 -2.08
N VAL A 187 5.62 -5.54 -2.00
CA VAL A 187 5.48 -6.69 -2.93
C VAL A 187 5.51 -6.24 -4.39
N THR A 188 4.93 -5.08 -4.71
CA THR A 188 4.94 -4.53 -6.06
C THR A 188 6.32 -4.08 -6.50
N LEU A 189 6.99 -3.29 -5.65
CA LEU A 189 8.36 -2.83 -5.89
C LEU A 189 9.31 -4.02 -6.08
N LEU A 190 9.18 -5.06 -5.25
CA LEU A 190 10.02 -6.25 -5.25
C LEU A 190 10.02 -7.01 -6.60
N TYR A 191 8.92 -6.99 -7.37
CA TYR A 191 8.91 -7.60 -8.70
C TYR A 191 9.06 -6.61 -9.85
N ALA A 192 8.74 -5.33 -9.65
CA ALA A 192 8.77 -4.31 -10.69
C ALA A 192 10.19 -3.75 -10.88
N ILE A 193 10.96 -3.67 -9.79
CA ILE A 193 12.26 -3.01 -9.74
C ILE A 193 13.36 -4.06 -9.61
N ARG A 194 14.42 -3.92 -10.42
CA ARG A 194 15.55 -4.85 -10.45
C ARG A 194 16.88 -4.21 -10.06
N GLU A 195 16.93 -2.88 -10.03
CA GLU A 195 18.18 -2.14 -9.78
C GLU A 195 17.95 -0.97 -8.79
N PRO A 196 18.97 -0.59 -8.00
CA PRO A 196 18.88 0.54 -7.06
C PRO A 196 18.48 1.88 -7.70
N LEU A 197 19.02 2.20 -8.88
CA LEU A 197 18.67 3.43 -9.60
C LEU A 197 17.19 3.46 -9.98
N GLN A 198 16.66 2.32 -10.46
CA GLN A 198 15.25 2.20 -10.81
C GLN A 198 14.32 2.42 -9.61
N LEU A 199 14.72 2.00 -8.40
CA LEU A 199 13.95 2.30 -7.19
C LEU A 199 13.89 3.81 -6.95
N CYS A 200 15.04 4.49 -7.01
CA CYS A 200 15.12 5.93 -6.81
C CYS A 200 14.29 6.68 -7.87
N ASP A 201 14.45 6.34 -9.14
CA ASP A 201 13.68 6.93 -10.25
C ASP A 201 12.18 6.73 -10.09
N THR A 202 11.77 5.53 -9.67
CA THR A 202 10.36 5.20 -9.42
C THR A 202 9.79 6.03 -8.27
N LEU A 203 10.52 6.13 -7.15
CA LEU A 203 10.12 6.97 -6.02
C LEU A 203 10.12 8.46 -6.39
N ASN A 204 10.88 8.86 -7.42
CA ASN A 204 10.90 10.23 -7.92
C ASN A 204 9.71 10.62 -8.81
N TYR A 205 8.84 9.67 -9.17
CA TYR A 205 7.56 10.03 -9.79
C TYR A 205 6.67 10.84 -8.85
N GLY A 206 6.79 10.66 -7.54
CA GLY A 206 6.10 11.49 -6.56
C GLY A 206 6.93 12.71 -6.13
N LYS A 207 6.26 13.84 -5.92
CA LYS A 207 6.79 14.91 -5.05
C LYS A 207 6.88 14.43 -3.60
N LEU A 208 5.91 13.62 -3.19
CA LEU A 208 5.89 12.88 -1.94
C LEU A 208 5.53 11.42 -2.24
N SER A 209 6.34 10.48 -1.76
CA SER A 209 6.24 9.07 -2.10
C SER A 209 6.10 8.25 -0.84
N LEU A 210 5.04 7.45 -0.77
CA LEU A 210 4.75 6.53 0.32
C LEU A 210 4.99 5.11 -0.14
N PHE A 211 5.76 4.33 0.60
CA PHE A 211 6.01 2.96 0.21
C PHE A 211 6.44 2.13 1.40
N ASP A 212 6.23 0.83 1.29
CA ASP A 212 6.91 -0.14 2.13
C ASP A 212 7.91 -0.94 1.27
N TYR A 213 9.05 -1.33 1.84
CA TYR A 213 10.04 -2.13 1.12
C TYR A 213 10.94 -2.90 2.08
N SER A 214 11.46 -4.03 1.63
CA SER A 214 12.48 -4.77 2.36
C SER A 214 13.81 -4.69 1.63
N PHE A 215 14.82 -4.08 2.26
CA PHE A 215 16.19 -4.09 1.75
C PHE A 215 16.93 -5.32 2.26
N ALA A 216 17.78 -5.90 1.41
CA ALA A 216 18.75 -6.89 1.83
C ALA A 216 19.97 -6.18 2.42
N MET A 217 20.47 -6.67 3.56
CA MET A 217 21.56 -5.98 4.27
C MET A 217 22.96 -6.35 3.74
N ASP A 218 23.11 -7.55 3.17
CA ASP A 218 24.38 -8.07 2.62
C ASP A 218 24.21 -8.44 1.13
N GLY A 219 24.22 -7.43 0.26
CA GLY A 219 24.07 -7.60 -1.19
C GLY A 219 22.62 -7.93 -1.63
N PRO A 220 22.33 -7.90 -2.94
CA PRO A 220 20.99 -8.17 -3.44
C PRO A 220 20.60 -9.65 -3.25
N GLN A 221 19.33 -9.89 -2.96
CA GLN A 221 18.78 -11.24 -2.80
C GLN A 221 17.63 -11.48 -3.78
N GLU A 222 17.70 -12.57 -4.55
CA GLU A 222 16.63 -12.98 -5.46
C GLU A 222 15.86 -14.17 -4.88
N MET A 223 14.54 -14.18 -5.07
CA MET A 223 13.73 -15.35 -4.75
C MET A 223 12.50 -15.46 -5.65
N THR A 224 11.91 -16.66 -5.68
CA THR A 224 10.64 -16.89 -6.37
C THR A 224 9.54 -17.07 -5.33
N LEU A 225 8.49 -16.24 -5.40
CA LEU A 225 7.31 -16.36 -4.56
C LEU A 225 6.53 -17.63 -4.91
N GLY A 226 5.70 -18.12 -3.99
CA GLY A 226 4.80 -19.26 -4.25
C GLY A 226 3.84 -19.04 -5.44
N THR A 227 3.63 -17.80 -5.85
CA THR A 227 2.88 -17.43 -7.06
C THR A 227 3.64 -17.71 -8.37
N GLY A 228 4.92 -18.07 -8.28
CA GLY A 228 5.85 -18.23 -9.41
C GLY A 228 6.56 -16.94 -9.82
N LYS A 229 6.33 -15.83 -9.12
CA LYS A 229 6.90 -14.53 -9.48
C LYS A 229 8.31 -14.36 -8.89
N GLN A 230 9.26 -13.95 -9.73
CA GLN A 230 10.60 -13.60 -9.28
C GLN A 230 10.61 -12.20 -8.68
N ILE A 231 11.19 -12.09 -7.49
CA ILE A 231 11.37 -10.84 -6.76
C ILE A 231 12.83 -10.63 -6.39
N VAL A 232 13.20 -9.35 -6.24
CA VAL A 232 14.55 -8.92 -5.88
C VAL A 232 14.44 -7.99 -4.67
N TYR A 233 15.13 -8.35 -3.59
CA TYR A 233 15.43 -7.46 -2.47
C TYR A 233 16.75 -6.77 -2.79
N LEU A 234 16.71 -5.47 -3.03
CA LEU A 234 17.89 -4.69 -3.38
C LEU A 234 18.81 -4.51 -2.17
N ALA A 235 20.10 -4.42 -2.41
CA ALA A 235 21.08 -4.14 -1.37
C ALA A 235 20.86 -2.75 -0.79
N TYR A 236 20.82 -2.66 0.55
CA TYR A 236 20.60 -1.40 1.26
C TYR A 236 21.65 -0.34 0.90
N ASP A 237 22.95 -0.68 1.00
CA ASP A 237 24.03 0.30 0.84
C ASP A 237 24.06 0.89 -0.60
N ASP A 238 23.69 0.10 -1.62
CA ASP A 238 23.57 0.57 -3.00
C ASP A 238 22.38 1.52 -3.18
N CYS A 239 21.22 1.19 -2.58
CA CYS A 239 20.03 2.05 -2.63
C CYS A 239 20.25 3.34 -1.85
N LYS A 240 20.88 3.27 -0.68
CA LYS A 240 21.21 4.43 0.16
C LYS A 240 21.98 5.47 -0.65
N LYS A 241 23.02 5.06 -1.37
CA LYS A 241 23.80 5.97 -2.22
C LYS A 241 22.92 6.70 -3.24
N GLN A 242 22.06 5.97 -3.96
CA GLN A 242 21.17 6.56 -4.97
C GLN A 242 20.13 7.51 -4.36
N LEU A 243 19.61 7.17 -3.17
CA LEU A 243 18.66 8.01 -2.45
C LEU A 243 19.33 9.30 -1.93
N GLU A 244 20.56 9.23 -1.43
CA GLU A 244 21.31 10.41 -0.98
C GLU A 244 21.67 11.35 -2.14
N GLU A 245 22.04 10.81 -3.30
CA GLU A 245 22.36 11.59 -4.52
C GLU A 245 21.16 12.37 -5.06
N SER A 246 19.93 11.95 -4.75
CA SER A 246 18.70 12.63 -5.19
C SER A 246 18.44 13.98 -4.50
N GLY A 247 19.06 14.24 -3.34
CA GLY A 247 18.80 15.41 -2.49
C GLY A 247 17.47 15.38 -1.72
N LYS A 248 16.62 14.38 -1.94
CA LYS A 248 15.39 14.14 -1.16
C LYS A 248 15.69 13.39 0.13
N GLN A 249 14.72 13.38 1.04
CA GLN A 249 14.81 12.81 2.37
C GLN A 249 13.93 11.57 2.46
N LEU A 250 14.42 10.53 3.14
CA LEU A 250 13.66 9.31 3.41
C LEU A 250 13.51 9.13 4.92
N TYR A 251 12.28 9.25 5.38
CA TYR A 251 11.89 8.96 6.75
C TYR A 251 11.18 7.62 6.83
N VAL A 252 11.44 6.87 7.90
CA VAL A 252 10.82 5.59 8.19
C VAL A 252 10.11 5.63 9.52
N ARG A 253 8.98 4.91 9.60
CA ARG A 253 8.21 4.75 10.84
C ARG A 253 8.77 3.56 11.62
N ARG A 254 9.34 3.81 12.80
CA ARG A 254 10.02 2.81 13.63
C ARG A 254 9.08 1.70 14.10
N SER A 255 7.88 2.05 14.54
CA SER A 255 6.85 1.13 15.04
C SER A 255 6.41 0.09 14.01
N ARG A 256 6.59 0.38 12.72
CA ARG A 256 6.21 -0.51 11.62
C ARG A 256 7.39 -1.01 10.80
N SER A 257 8.59 -0.54 11.07
CA SER A 257 9.80 -1.02 10.41
C SER A 257 10.46 -2.07 11.31
N ASN A 258 11.04 -3.11 10.72
CA ASN A 258 11.70 -4.15 11.50
C ASN A 258 12.86 -4.78 10.73
N TYR A 259 13.84 -5.25 11.48
CA TYR A 259 14.91 -6.09 10.95
C TYR A 259 14.64 -7.56 11.26
N ASP A 260 14.72 -8.39 10.23
CA ASP A 260 14.64 -9.84 10.33
C ASP A 260 16.04 -10.43 10.18
N ALA A 261 16.59 -10.87 11.31
CA ALA A 261 17.91 -11.51 11.37
C ALA A 261 17.97 -12.84 10.61
N SER A 262 16.85 -13.54 10.43
CA SER A 262 16.84 -14.86 9.76
C SER A 262 17.03 -14.74 8.25
N SER A 263 16.43 -13.71 7.65
CA SER A 263 16.57 -13.40 6.23
C SER A 263 17.62 -12.32 5.94
N ASN A 264 18.16 -11.69 7.00
CA ASN A 264 19.10 -10.56 6.94
C ASN A 264 18.54 -9.40 6.09
N ARG A 265 17.31 -9.01 6.41
CA ARG A 265 16.54 -7.99 5.69
C ARG A 265 15.99 -6.96 6.65
N ILE A 266 15.94 -5.71 6.20
CA ILE A 266 15.26 -4.63 6.92
C ILE A 266 14.02 -4.21 6.14
N PHE A 267 12.86 -4.41 6.74
CA PHE A 267 11.58 -3.88 6.27
C PHE A 267 11.43 -2.44 6.76
N VAL A 268 10.99 -1.57 5.85
CA VAL A 268 10.73 -0.15 6.14
C VAL A 268 9.33 0.23 5.67
N ASP A 269 8.64 1.03 6.48
CA ASP A 269 7.43 1.79 6.12
C ASP A 269 7.84 3.27 6.00
N GLY A 270 7.94 3.74 4.75
CA GLY A 270 8.70 4.93 4.39
C GLY A 270 7.90 6.04 3.73
N VAL A 271 8.33 7.27 3.99
CA VAL A 271 7.97 8.47 3.22
C VAL A 271 9.22 9.12 2.65
N TYR A 272 9.20 9.36 1.33
CA TYR A 272 10.30 9.92 0.56
C TYR A 272 9.86 11.19 -0.16
N GLY A 273 10.67 12.25 -0.13
CA GLY A 273 10.30 13.51 -0.77
C GLY A 273 11.20 14.66 -0.32
N ASP A 274 10.83 15.87 -0.71
CA ASP A 274 11.50 17.06 -0.19
C ASP A 274 11.24 17.20 1.32
N GLU A 275 12.24 17.67 2.06
CA GLU A 275 12.21 17.81 3.52
C GLU A 275 10.93 18.50 4.02
N ARG A 276 10.54 19.59 3.35
CA ARG A 276 9.34 20.36 3.69
C ARG A 276 8.06 19.53 3.57
N HIS A 277 7.93 18.71 2.54
CA HIS A 277 6.74 17.88 2.33
C HIS A 277 6.72 16.69 3.29
N CYS A 278 7.86 16.03 3.50
CA CYS A 278 7.99 14.95 4.49
C CYS A 278 7.60 15.41 5.89
N ARG A 279 8.12 16.57 6.35
CA ARG A 279 7.76 17.11 7.68
C ARG A 279 6.28 17.42 7.82
N LYS A 280 5.68 18.12 6.83
CA LYS A 280 4.25 18.41 6.85
C LYS A 280 3.39 17.14 6.88
N TYR A 281 3.80 16.12 6.15
CA TYR A 281 3.14 14.81 6.16
C TYR A 281 3.25 14.15 7.54
N ILE A 282 4.45 14.06 8.09
CA ILE A 282 4.70 13.46 9.41
C ILE A 282 3.93 14.20 10.51
N GLU A 283 3.89 15.53 10.47
CA GLU A 283 3.12 16.38 11.38
C GLU A 283 1.62 16.09 11.29
N LEU A 284 1.06 16.09 10.07
CA LEU A 284 -0.37 15.86 9.86
C LEU A 284 -0.77 14.41 10.23
N ASP A 285 0.00 13.44 9.74
CA ASP A 285 -0.21 12.00 9.96
C ASP A 285 -0.21 11.70 11.47
N THR A 286 0.85 12.09 12.17
CA THR A 286 0.98 11.89 13.62
C THR A 286 -0.15 12.57 14.36
N ARG A 287 -0.38 13.87 14.14
CA ARG A 287 -1.41 14.65 14.85
C ARG A 287 -2.77 13.98 14.77
N ILE A 288 -3.18 13.60 13.56
CA ILE A 288 -4.53 13.09 13.34
C ILE A 288 -4.62 11.61 13.75
N ARG A 289 -3.57 10.78 13.61
CA ARG A 289 -3.59 9.39 14.12
C ARG A 289 -3.71 9.36 15.63
N THR A 290 -2.90 10.14 16.34
CA THR A 290 -2.98 10.27 17.80
C THR A 290 -4.38 10.75 18.23
N ALA A 291 -4.97 11.69 17.50
CA ALA A 291 -6.32 12.18 17.80
C ALA A 291 -7.41 11.13 17.56
N VAL A 292 -7.33 10.37 16.47
CA VAL A 292 -8.28 9.28 16.18
C VAL A 292 -8.11 8.15 17.21
N GLU A 293 -6.88 7.72 17.49
CA GLU A 293 -6.59 6.69 18.48
C GLU A 293 -7.16 7.06 19.85
N ALA A 294 -6.90 8.29 20.34
CA ALA A 294 -7.42 8.75 21.62
C ALA A 294 -8.97 8.75 21.70
N ARG A 295 -9.66 8.95 20.56
CA ARG A 295 -11.13 8.88 20.49
C ARG A 295 -11.65 7.46 20.49
N ILE A 296 -10.93 6.51 19.88
CA ILE A 296 -11.33 5.11 19.80
C ILE A 296 -10.91 4.33 21.05
N ASP A 297 -9.79 4.68 21.68
CA ASP A 297 -9.33 4.09 22.94
C ASP A 297 -10.31 4.31 24.08
N ALA A 298 -10.98 5.46 24.09
CA ALA A 298 -12.08 5.73 25.03
C ALA A 298 -13.19 4.66 24.93
N ASP A 299 -13.33 4.01 23.78
CA ASP A 299 -14.32 2.97 23.50
C ASP A 299 -13.72 1.54 23.51
N GLY A 300 -12.40 1.37 23.63
CA GLY A 300 -11.72 0.07 23.73
C GLY A 300 -11.42 -0.65 22.41
N TYR A 301 -11.45 0.06 21.26
CA TYR A 301 -11.32 -0.55 19.92
C TYR A 301 -10.14 -0.05 19.07
N SER A 302 -9.20 0.71 19.65
CA SER A 302 -8.04 1.24 18.92
C SER A 302 -7.23 0.15 18.22
N THR A 303 -7.07 -1.00 18.87
CA THR A 303 -6.36 -2.17 18.36
C THR A 303 -6.96 -2.74 17.08
N VAL A 304 -8.21 -2.41 16.73
CA VAL A 304 -8.88 -2.94 15.53
C VAL A 304 -8.53 -2.14 14.28
N LEU A 305 -8.51 -0.81 14.37
CA LEU A 305 -8.24 0.07 13.24
C LEU A 305 -6.77 0.49 13.16
N PHE A 306 -6.07 0.50 14.30
CA PHE A 306 -4.68 0.99 14.44
C PHE A 306 -3.67 -0.08 14.87
N ASN A 307 -4.11 -1.33 15.08
CA ASN A 307 -3.24 -2.46 15.41
C ASN A 307 -2.29 -2.19 16.61
N GLY A 308 -2.72 -1.33 17.56
CA GLY A 308 -2.01 -1.07 18.83
C GLY A 308 -0.64 -0.40 18.72
N SER A 309 -0.34 0.31 17.63
CA SER A 309 0.93 1.01 17.47
C SER A 309 0.91 2.37 18.18
N SER A 310 1.96 2.74 18.92
CA SER A 310 2.07 4.09 19.49
C SER A 310 2.48 5.09 18.40
N PHE A 311 1.72 6.16 18.23
CA PHE A 311 1.99 7.18 17.20
C PHE A 311 2.55 8.46 17.83
N GLY A 312 3.85 8.68 17.67
CA GLY A 312 4.55 9.88 18.11
C GLY A 312 5.43 10.46 17.01
N MET A 313 5.83 11.73 17.14
CA MET A 313 6.76 12.35 16.18
C MET A 313 8.14 11.70 16.22
N ASP A 314 8.51 11.16 17.37
CA ASP A 314 9.71 10.37 17.64
C ASP A 314 9.66 8.94 17.07
N ASP A 315 8.49 8.50 16.59
CA ASP A 315 8.33 7.27 15.82
C ASP A 315 8.95 7.39 14.42
N TRP A 316 9.10 8.60 13.90
CA TRP A 316 9.73 8.83 12.60
C TRP A 316 11.24 9.07 12.76
N ALA A 317 12.03 8.37 11.95
CA ALA A 317 13.48 8.55 11.89
C ALA A 317 13.97 8.64 10.45
N HIS A 318 15.09 9.31 10.23
CA HIS A 318 15.77 9.23 8.94
C HIS A 318 16.22 7.78 8.71
N LEU A 319 16.13 7.26 7.48
CA LEU A 319 16.45 5.86 7.17
C LEU A 319 17.86 5.47 7.61
N ALA A 320 18.84 6.34 7.36
CA ALA A 320 20.23 6.09 7.74
C ALA A 320 20.37 5.88 9.26
N ASP A 321 19.78 6.76 10.06
CA ASP A 321 19.82 6.68 11.52
C ASP A 321 19.11 5.42 12.04
N TYR A 322 17.99 5.05 11.42
CA TYR A 322 17.25 3.84 11.76
C TYR A 322 18.10 2.59 11.52
N VAL A 323 18.69 2.46 10.33
CA VAL A 323 19.49 1.28 9.95
C VAL A 323 20.78 1.18 10.77
N ASP A 324 21.45 2.31 11.03
CA ASP A 324 22.67 2.33 11.83
C ASP A 324 22.40 1.94 13.31
N ALA A 325 21.28 2.40 13.86
CA ALA A 325 20.83 1.98 15.19
C ALA A 325 20.54 0.48 15.24
N THR A 326 19.86 -0.07 14.23
CA THR A 326 19.57 -1.51 14.11
C THR A 326 20.85 -2.34 14.01
N ARG A 327 21.80 -1.95 13.15
CA ARG A 327 23.09 -2.64 12.98
C ARG A 327 23.90 -2.69 14.29
N THR A 328 23.74 -1.68 15.16
CA THR A 328 24.44 -1.60 16.45
C THR A 328 23.83 -2.52 17.50
N GLN A 329 22.50 -2.72 17.48
CA GLN A 329 21.80 -3.60 18.43
C GLN A 329 22.02 -5.09 18.16
N THR A 330 22.40 -5.45 16.92
CA THR A 330 22.57 -6.85 16.48
C THR A 330 24.01 -7.35 16.54
N LYS A 331 24.98 -6.49 16.86
CA LYS A 331 26.40 -6.84 17.05
C LYS A 331 26.69 -7.18 18.51
#